data_AF-K5VPP8-F1
#
_entry.id   AF-K5VPP8-F1
#
_cell.length_a   1.000
_cell.length_b   1.000
_cell.length_c   1.000
_cell.angle_alpha   90.00
_cell.angle_beta   90.00
_cell.angle_gamma   90.00
#
_symmetry.space_group_name_H-M   'P 1'
#
loop_
_entity.id
_entity.type
_entity.pdbx_description
1 polymer ?
#
loop_
_entity_poly.entity_id
_entity_poly.type
_entity_poly.pdbx_seq_one_letter_code
_entity_poly.pdbx_strand_id
1 'polypeptide(L)' 'MPVQKGNVLLVPANVDASHMATVHWEQSLHQKSAQYYSIIAADKSQGNAEVVIFIAAEWYEGEGGPGEHISHIAHKDAQ' A
#
# COMPACT_ATOMS: atom_id res chain seq x y z
N MET A 1 -14.13 2.37 4.31
CA MET A 1 -14.12 3.84 4.51
C MET A 1 -13.07 4.45 3.60
N PRO A 2 -13.28 5.62 2.99
CA PRO A 2 -12.26 6.24 2.16
C PRO A 2 -11.11 6.77 3.04
N VAL A 3 -9.87 6.48 2.63
CA VAL A 3 -8.67 7.06 3.22
C VAL A 3 -8.54 8.51 2.74
N GLN A 4 -8.20 9.42 3.65
CA GLN A 4 -7.99 10.84 3.36
C GLN A 4 -6.52 11.21 3.51
N LYS A 5 -6.11 12.28 2.81
CA LYS A 5 -4.77 12.85 2.95
C LYS A 5 -4.51 13.22 4.42
N GLY A 6 -3.40 12.74 4.98
CA GLY A 6 -3.01 12.97 6.36
C GLY A 6 -3.44 11.87 7.35
N ASN A 7 -4.19 10.85 6.90
CA ASN A 7 -4.44 9.67 7.74
C ASN A 7 -3.16 8.85 7.93
N VAL A 8 -3.02 8.26 9.13
CA VAL A 8 -1.90 7.39 9.49
C VAL A 8 -2.35 5.94 9.35
N LEU A 9 -1.72 5.22 8.42
CA LEU A 9 -2.01 3.82 8.17
C LEU A 9 -0.93 2.91 8.79
N LEU A 10 -1.36 1.86 9.48
CA LEU A 10 -0.49 0.74 9.81
C LEU A 10 -0.55 -0.29 8.69
N VAL A 11 0.55 -0.39 7.95
CA VAL A 11 0.72 -1.36 6.87
C VAL A 11 1.55 -2.54 7.39
N PRO A 12 1.11 -3.79 7.19
CA PRO A 12 1.88 -4.97 7.56
C PRO A 12 3.22 -5.01 6.80
N ALA A 13 4.30 -5.31 7.53
CA ALA A 13 5.66 -5.34 6.99
C ALA A 13 5.89 -6.48 5.99
N ASN A 14 5.16 -7.58 6.13
CA ASN A 14 5.21 -8.73 5.23
C ASN A 14 3.84 -8.94 4.61
N VAL A 15 3.81 -9.10 3.30
CA VAL A 15 2.61 -9.38 2.53
C VAL A 15 2.88 -10.64 1.73
N ASP A 16 1.99 -11.61 1.82
CA ASP A 16 2.11 -12.86 1.09
C ASP A 16 1.72 -12.65 -0.40
N ALA A 17 2.39 -13.38 -1.29
CA ALA A 17 2.15 -13.39 -2.73
C ALA A 17 0.69 -13.77 -3.09
N SER A 18 -0.01 -14.44 -2.17
CA SER A 18 -1.46 -14.72 -2.28
C SER A 18 -2.34 -13.48 -2.43
N HIS A 19 -1.82 -12.28 -2.14
CA HIS A 19 -2.54 -11.01 -2.24
C HIS A 19 -2.17 -10.18 -3.48
N MET A 20 -1.46 -10.77 -4.45
CA MET A 20 -1.13 -10.09 -5.69
C MET A 20 -2.32 -9.98 -6.63
N ALA A 21 -2.48 -8.82 -7.24
CA ALA A 21 -3.43 -8.55 -8.29
C ALA A 21 -2.75 -7.80 -9.44
N THR A 22 -3.12 -8.12 -10.69
CA THR A 22 -2.75 -7.31 -11.84
C THR A 22 -3.80 -6.23 -12.03
N VAL A 23 -3.40 -4.98 -11.88
CA VAL A 23 -4.28 -3.82 -12.10
C VAL A 23 -4.08 -3.33 -13.52
N HIS A 24 -5.18 -3.19 -14.25
CA HIS A 24 -5.21 -2.62 -15.59
C HIS A 24 -5.88 -1.24 -15.52
N TRP A 25 -5.26 -0.24 -16.15
CA TRP A 25 -5.85 1.09 -16.27
C TRP A 25 -5.51 1.72 -17.61
N GLU A 26 -6.30 2.70 -18.01
CA GLU A 26 -6.07 3.46 -19.23
C GLU A 26 -5.62 4.88 -18.87
N GLN A 27 -4.54 5.32 -19.50
CA GLN A 27 -4.04 6.69 -19.37
C GLN A 27 -3.72 7.23 -20.77
N SER A 28 -4.41 8.30 -21.17
CA SER A 28 -4.17 8.98 -22.46
C SER A 28 -4.19 8.03 -23.67
N LEU A 29 -5.22 7.19 -23.79
CA LEU A 29 -5.37 6.17 -24.86
C LEU A 29 -4.34 5.03 -24.83
N HIS A 30 -3.49 4.96 -23.79
CA HIS A 30 -2.58 3.85 -23.56
C HIS A 30 -3.11 2.95 -22.46
N GLN A 31 -3.19 1.65 -22.75
CA GLN A 31 -3.41 0.64 -21.74
C GLN A 31 -2.12 0.42 -20.94
N LYS A 32 -2.26 0.41 -19.62
CA LYS A 32 -1.21 0.13 -18.66
C LYS A 32 -1.65 -1.06 -17.81
N SER A 33 -0.67 -1.83 -17.39
CA SER A 33 -0.84 -2.93 -16.44
C SER A 33 0.34 -2.99 -15.52
N ALA A 34 0.11 -3.18 -14.23
CA ALA A 34 1.16 -3.44 -13.26
C ALA A 34 0.66 -4.39 -12.18
N GLN A 35 1.60 -5.05 -11.50
CA GLN A 35 1.32 -5.92 -10.37
C GLN A 35 1.28 -5.11 -9.08
N TYR A 36 0.28 -5.39 -8.26
CA TYR A 36 0.06 -4.75 -6.97
C TYR A 36 -0.18 -5.81 -5.90
N TYR A 37 0.25 -5.51 -4.68
CA TYR A 37 -0.20 -6.18 -3.48
C TYR A 37 -1.47 -5.50 -2.96
N SER A 38 -2.53 -6.27 -2.72
CA SER A 38 -3.75 -5.85 -2.04
C SER A 38 -3.59 -6.04 -0.53
N ILE A 39 -3.48 -4.96 0.22
CA ILE A 39 -3.14 -5.00 1.64
C ILE A 39 -4.28 -4.45 2.47
N ILE A 40 -4.68 -5.19 3.50
CA ILE A 40 -5.57 -4.69 4.54
C ILE A 40 -4.70 -3.97 5.57
N ALA A 41 -4.83 -2.64 5.59
CA ALA A 41 -4.17 -1.77 6.54
C ALA A 41 -5.18 -1.27 7.59
N ALA A 42 -4.67 -0.86 8.76
CA ALA A 42 -5.49 -0.24 9.80
C ALA A 42 -5.30 1.28 9.79
N ASP A 43 -6.37 2.05 9.64
CA ASP A 43 -6.35 3.51 9.74
C ASP A 43 -6.42 3.96 11.21
N LYS A 44 -5.28 4.37 11.78
CA LYS A 44 -5.18 4.84 13.17
C LYS A 44 -5.95 6.13 13.40
N SER A 45 -6.08 6.97 12.37
CA SER A 45 -6.81 8.22 12.45
C SER A 45 -8.33 8.01 12.47
N GLN A 46 -8.81 6.85 12.03
CA GLN A 46 -10.22 6.47 12.00
C GLN A 46 -10.54 5.29 12.94
N GLY A 47 -9.90 5.22 14.10
CA GLY A 47 -10.23 4.22 15.12
C GLY A 47 -9.81 2.78 14.77
N ASN A 48 -8.76 2.61 13.97
CA ASN A 48 -8.30 1.34 13.39
C ASN A 48 -9.29 0.71 12.40
N ALA A 49 -10.05 1.54 11.68
CA ALA A 49 -10.89 1.03 10.59
C ALA A 49 -10.01 0.30 9.55
N GLU A 50 -10.47 -0.87 9.11
CA GLU A 50 -9.82 -1.60 8.03
C GLU A 50 -10.00 -0.87 6.69
N VAL A 51 -8.90 -0.70 5.99
CA VAL A 51 -8.85 -0.08 4.67
C VAL A 51 -8.01 -0.95 3.74
N VAL A 52 -8.48 -1.10 2.50
CA VAL A 52 -7.73 -1.81 1.46
C VAL A 52 -6.87 -0.79 0.72
N ILE A 53 -5.57 -1.07 0.63
CA ILE A 53 -4.62 -0.29 -0.17
C ILE A 53 -3.94 -1.20 -1.20
N PHE A 54 -3.63 -0.63 -2.36
CA PHE A 54 -2.86 -1.30 -3.40
C PHE A 54 -1.46 -0.70 -3.45
N ILE A 55 -0.43 -1.50 -3.21
CA ILE A 55 0.97 -1.08 -3.30
C ILE A 55 1.62 -1.80 -4.47
N ALA A 56 2.27 -1.06 -5.37
CA ALA A 56 2.90 -1.65 -6.54
C ALA A 56 3.98 -2.65 -6.12
N ALA A 57 4.02 -3.82 -6.77
CA ALA A 57 4.93 -4.91 -6.40
C ALA A 57 6.41 -4.48 -6.47
N GLU A 58 6.74 -3.64 -7.45
CA GLU A 58 8.07 -3.02 -7.61
C GLU A 58 8.54 -2.24 -6.38
N TRP A 59 7.64 -1.71 -5.56
CA TRP A 59 7.99 -0.99 -4.33
C TRP A 59 8.20 -1.92 -3.12
N TYR A 60 7.68 -3.15 -3.19
CA TYR A 60 7.87 -4.17 -2.16
C TYR A 60 9.11 -5.05 -2.43
N GLU A 61 9.38 -5.35 -3.70
CA GLU A 61 10.40 -6.33 -4.14
C GLU A 61 11.70 -5.67 -4.65
N GLY A 62 11.76 -4.33 -4.74
CA GLY A 62 12.97 -3.60 -5.12
C GLY A 62 14.10 -3.67 -4.09
N GLU A 63 15.35 -3.45 -4.53
CA GLU A 63 16.47 -3.17 -3.61
C GLU A 63 16.10 -1.95 -2.74
N GLY A 64 15.98 -2.16 -1.42
CA GLY A 64 15.53 -1.14 -0.46
C GLY A 64 14.23 -1.48 0.28
N GLY A 65 13.40 -2.37 -0.27
CA GLY A 65 12.11 -2.76 0.30
C GLY A 65 11.09 -1.60 0.39
N PRO A 66 9.89 -1.84 0.95
CA PRO A 66 8.85 -0.80 1.08
C PRO A 66 9.32 0.42 1.90
N GLY A 67 10.35 0.21 2.74
CA GLY A 67 11.08 1.22 3.51
C GLY A 67 11.59 2.42 2.72
N GLU A 68 12.11 2.18 1.52
CA GLU A 68 12.79 3.22 0.74
C GLU A 68 11.85 3.91 -0.28
N HIS A 69 10.74 3.25 -0.64
CA HIS A 69 9.78 3.79 -1.62
C HIS A 69 8.56 4.46 -0.97
N ILE A 70 8.22 4.11 0.27
CA ILE A 70 7.10 4.69 0.99
C ILE A 70 7.64 5.80 1.90
N SER A 71 7.59 7.05 1.42
CA SER A 71 8.17 8.23 2.08
C SER A 71 7.74 8.49 3.53
N HIS A 72 6.70 7.82 4.04
CA HIS A 72 6.20 7.97 5.40
C HIS A 72 5.73 6.63 5.96
N ILE A 73 6.68 5.84 6.48
CA ILE A 73 6.37 4.66 7.30
C ILE A 73 6.33 5.10 8.76
N ALA A 74 5.17 4.99 9.40
CA ALA A 74 5.07 5.14 10.84
C ALA A 74 5.79 3.95 11.50
N HIS A 75 6.82 4.22 12.30
CA HIS A 75 7.46 3.18 13.11
C HIS A 75 6.45 2.60 14.09
N LYS A 76 6.48 1.27 14.27
CA LYS A 76 5.63 0.52 15.20
C LYS A 76 5.64 1.07 16.63
N ASP A 77 6.71 1.79 16.99
CA ASP A 77 6.95 2.38 18.32
C ASP A 77 6.72 3.89 18.39
N ALA A 78 6.11 4.53 17.38
CA ALA A 78 5.68 5.92 17.48
C ALA A 78 4.50 6.02 18.46
N GLN A 79 4.84 6.23 19.74
CA GLN A 79 3.93 6.60 20.83
C GLN A 79 3.35 7.99 20.62
#